data_AF-A0A1G3QD93-F1
#
_entry.id   AF-A0A1G3QD93-F1
#
_cell.length_a   1.000
_cell.length_b   1.000
_cell.length_c   1.000
_cell.angle_alpha   90.00
_cell.angle_beta   90.00
_cell.angle_gamma   90.00
#
_symmetry.space_group_name_H-M   'P 1'
#
loop_
_entity.id
_entity.type
_entity.pdbx_description
1 polymer ?
#
loop_
_entity_poly.entity_id
_entity_poly.type
_entity_poly.pdbx_seq_one_letter_code
_entity_poly.pdbx_strand_id
1 'polypeptide(L)' 'MPNPKSAKKTTPKAEVLQKKGNIARVDNGRTYDAVRLRAYYNFLERQKRNVPGNEMSDWLEAEKTVQPNRSTG' A
#
# COMPACT_ATOMS: atom_id res chain seq x y z
N MET A 1 45.20 -5.66 11.02
CA MET A 1 44.16 -6.14 11.98
C MET A 1 43.15 -5.01 12.23
N PRO A 2 41.86 -5.32 12.46
CA PRO A 2 40.72 -4.69 11.76
C PRO A 2 40.08 -3.45 12.41
N ASN A 3 39.41 -2.68 11.55
CA ASN A 3 38.62 -1.47 11.80
C ASN A 3 37.56 -1.60 12.91
N PRO A 4 37.35 -0.56 13.74
CA PRO A 4 36.16 -0.45 14.57
C PRO A 4 35.15 0.56 13.98
N LYS A 5 33.89 0.11 13.96
CA LYS A 5 32.65 0.88 14.14
C LYS A 5 32.14 1.70 12.94
N SER A 6 30.99 1.30 12.40
CA SER A 6 29.72 1.88 12.84
C SER A 6 28.56 1.29 12.05
N ALA A 7 27.71 0.53 12.74
CA ALA A 7 26.42 0.10 12.23
C ALA A 7 25.51 1.32 12.05
N LYS A 8 25.22 1.68 10.79
CA LYS A 8 24.12 2.61 10.49
C LYS A 8 22.83 1.81 10.39
N LYS A 9 22.10 1.72 11.52
CA LYS A 9 20.67 1.39 11.52
C LYS A 9 19.94 2.56 10.89
N THR A 10 19.65 2.47 9.60
CA THR A 10 18.74 3.40 8.92
C THR A 10 17.31 2.91 9.12
N THR A 11 16.63 3.52 10.07
CA THR A 11 15.18 3.40 10.28
C THR A 11 14.45 3.90 9.03
N PRO A 12 13.54 3.13 8.40
CA PRO A 12 12.67 3.67 7.37
C PRO A 12 11.67 4.60 8.06
N LYS A 13 11.84 5.90 7.80
CA LYS A 13 10.91 6.96 8.18
C LYS A 13 9.61 6.69 7.42
N ALA A 14 8.58 6.24 8.13
CA ALA A 14 7.23 6.15 7.61
C ALA A 14 6.74 7.58 7.33
N GLU A 15 6.95 8.04 6.11
CA GLU A 15 6.35 9.28 5.61
C GLU A 15 4.85 9.01 5.43
N VAL A 16 4.10 9.46 6.44
CA VAL A 16 2.64 9.50 6.44
C VAL A 16 2.21 10.37 5.26
N LEU A 17 1.73 9.73 4.20
CA LEU A 17 1.18 10.36 3.01
C LEU A 17 -0.02 11.25 3.38
N GLN A 18 0.21 12.56 3.42
CA GLN A 18 -0.79 13.57 3.72
C GLN A 18 -1.75 13.77 2.52
N LYS A 19 -2.92 13.14 2.66
CA LYS A 19 -4.27 13.54 2.24
C LYS A 19 -4.38 14.88 1.48
N LYS A 20 -4.60 14.84 0.16
CA LYS A 20 -5.33 15.87 -0.61
C LYS A 20 -6.06 15.25 -1.79
N GLY A 21 -7.38 15.41 -1.81
CA GLY A 21 -8.21 15.00 -2.94
C GLY A 21 -9.65 14.78 -2.52
N ASN A 22 -10.42 15.86 -2.40
CA ASN A 22 -11.89 15.79 -2.48
C ASN A 22 -12.26 15.04 -3.75
N ILE A 23 -12.84 13.84 -3.64
CA ILE A 23 -13.48 13.18 -4.77
C ILE A 23 -14.90 12.86 -4.36
N ALA A 24 -15.78 13.80 -4.69
CA ALA A 24 -17.22 13.60 -4.67
C ALA A 24 -17.58 12.44 -5.61
N ARG A 25 -17.88 11.25 -5.05
CA ARG A 25 -18.66 10.20 -5.73
C ARG A 25 -19.42 9.41 -4.67
N VAL A 26 -20.72 9.65 -4.60
CA VAL A 26 -21.61 9.16 -3.53
C VAL A 26 -21.84 7.64 -3.57
N ASP A 27 -21.25 6.91 -4.52
CA ASP A 27 -21.21 5.43 -4.52
C ASP A 27 -19.78 4.87 -4.70
N ASN A 28 -18.95 5.49 -5.55
CA ASN A 28 -17.54 5.07 -5.73
C ASN A 28 -16.60 5.42 -4.55
N GLY A 29 -17.01 6.30 -3.63
CA GLY A 29 -16.17 6.68 -2.48
C GLY A 29 -15.88 5.49 -1.56
N ARG A 30 -16.90 4.63 -1.31
CA ARG A 30 -16.73 3.43 -0.48
C ARG A 30 -15.80 2.41 -1.13
N THR A 31 -15.91 2.22 -2.44
CA THR A 31 -15.03 1.31 -3.19
C THR A 31 -13.60 1.83 -3.19
N TYR A 32 -13.40 3.13 -3.40
CA TYR A 32 -12.07 3.75 -3.36
C TYR A 32 -11.43 3.64 -1.97
N ASP A 33 -12.18 3.92 -0.89
CA ASP A 33 -11.68 3.77 0.48
C ASP A 33 -11.38 2.31 0.83
N ALA A 34 -12.19 1.36 0.35
CA ALA A 34 -11.93 -0.07 0.51
C ALA A 34 -10.66 -0.53 -0.25
N VAL A 35 -10.45 -0.06 -1.48
CA VAL A 35 -9.22 -0.31 -2.25
C VAL A 35 -8.02 0.28 -1.50
N ARG A 36 -8.13 1.51 -1.02
CA ARG A 36 -7.04 2.18 -0.29
C ARG A 36 -6.67 1.44 0.99
N LEU A 37 -7.66 1.04 1.79
CA LEU A 37 -7.44 0.24 3.00
C LEU A 37 -6.80 -1.11 2.66
N ARG A 38 -7.28 -1.79 1.61
CA ARG A 38 -6.72 -3.07 1.18
C ARG A 38 -5.29 -2.94 0.68
N ALA A 39 -4.96 -1.89 -0.08
CA ALA A 39 -3.61 -1.62 -0.57
C ALA A 39 -2.64 -1.37 0.60
N TYR A 40 -3.10 -0.67 1.64
CA TYR A 40 -2.30 -0.48 2.85
C TYR A 40 -2.00 -1.81 3.57
N TYR A 41 -2.97 -2.72 3.67
CA TYR A 41 -2.73 -4.04 4.24
C TYR A 41 -1.77 -4.88 3.38
N ASN A 42 -1.90 -4.83 2.05
CA ASN A 42 -0.97 -5.49 1.13
C ASN A 42 0.46 -4.98 1.33
N PHE A 43 0.66 -3.66 1.47
CA PHE A 43 1.95 -3.07 1.83
C PHE A 43 2.50 -3.64 3.14
N LEU A 44 1.69 -3.68 4.21
CA LEU A 44 2.12 -4.21 5.51
C LEU A 44 2.51 -5.69 5.42
N GLU A 45 1.74 -6.50 4.69
CA GLU A 45 2.06 -7.91 4.48
C GLU A 45 3.34 -8.10 3.68
N ARG A 46 3.55 -7.29 2.64
CA ARG A 46 4.77 -7.29 1.83
C ARG A 46 6.00 -6.96 2.66
N GLN A 47 5.92 -5.93 3.49
CA GLN A 47 6.99 -5.57 4.44
C GLN A 47 7.24 -6.69 5.46
N LYS A 48 6.17 -7.27 6.03
CA LYS A 48 6.28 -8.37 7.00
C LYS A 48 6.91 -9.63 6.41
N ARG A 49 6.60 -9.94 5.16
CA ARG A 49 7.09 -11.14 4.45
C ARG A 49 8.38 -10.91 3.65
N ASN A 50 8.89 -9.68 3.64
CA ASN A 50 10.06 -9.27 2.84
C ASN A 50 9.92 -9.64 1.34
N VAL A 51 8.71 -9.46 0.79
CA VAL A 51 8.39 -9.78 -0.61
C VAL A 51 8.71 -8.56 -1.50
N PRO A 52 9.28 -8.77 -2.71
CA PRO A 52 9.50 -7.67 -3.64
C PRO A 52 8.17 -7.10 -4.15
N GLY A 53 8.13 -5.78 -4.39
CA GLY A 53 6.94 -5.09 -4.88
C GLY A 53 6.98 -3.61 -4.55
N ASN A 54 5.95 -2.88 -4.98
CA ASN A 54 5.82 -1.44 -4.76
C ASN A 54 4.36 -1.06 -4.48
N GLU A 55 4.14 0.21 -4.17
CA GLU A 55 2.80 0.73 -3.88
C GLU A 55 1.81 0.51 -5.03
N MET A 56 2.26 0.60 -6.29
CA MET A 56 1.42 0.38 -7.45
C MET A 56 0.95 -1.08 -7.55
N SER A 57 1.83 -2.05 -7.28
CA SER A 57 1.44 -3.47 -7.24
C SER A 57 0.46 -3.74 -6.10
N ASP A 58 0.70 -3.13 -4.93
CA ASP A 58 -0.15 -3.27 -3.75
C ASP A 58 -1.57 -2.70 -4.03
N TRP A 59 -1.66 -1.60 -4.77
CA TRP A 59 -2.91 -0.97 -5.24
C TRP A 59 -3.64 -1.82 -6.28
N LEU A 60 -2.95 -2.30 -7.31
CA LEU A 60 -3.54 -3.13 -8.36
C LEU A 60 -4.14 -4.43 -7.80
N GLU A 61 -3.47 -5.05 -6.83
CA GLU A 61 -3.98 -6.24 -6.15
C GLU A 61 -5.21 -5.91 -5.28
N ALA A 62 -5.20 -4.76 -4.61
CA ALA A 62 -6.35 -4.28 -3.86
C ALA A 62 -7.56 -4.00 -4.75
N GLU A 63 -7.37 -3.39 -5.92
CA GLU A 63 -8.44 -3.15 -6.90
C GLU A 63 -9.08 -4.45 -7.37
N LYS A 64 -8.27 -5.47 -7.71
CA LYS A 64 -8.77 -6.80 -8.10
C LYS A 64 -9.58 -7.47 -6.99
N THR A 65 -9.16 -7.29 -5.74
CA THR A 65 -9.80 -7.92 -4.57
C THR A 65 -11.11 -7.24 -4.21
N VAL A 66 -11.17 -5.91 -4.30
CA VAL A 66 -12.35 -5.11 -3.91
C VAL A 66 -13.37 -5.01 -5.04
N GLN A 67 -12.94 -5.13 -6.29
CA GLN A 67 -13.80 -5.22 -7.47
C GLN A 67 -13.68 -6.61 -8.12
N PRO A 68 -14.06 -7.69 -7.43
CA PRO A 68 -14.08 -9.02 -8.03
C PRO A 68 -15.20 -9.02 -9.07
N ASN A 69 -14.85 -8.80 -10.34
CA ASN A 69 -15.74 -8.89 -11.49
C ASN A 69 -17.01 -8.03 -11.43
N ARG A 70 -16.96 -6.87 -12.12
CA ARG A 70 -18.09 -6.50 -12.99
C ARG A 70 -18.09 -7.41 -14.23
N SER A 71 -18.31 -8.70 -14.02
CA SER A 71 -18.69 -9.64 -15.08
C SER A 71 -20.18 -9.88 -14.95
N THR A 72 -20.96 -8.85 -15.24
CA THR A 72 -22.34 -9.04 -15.70
C THR A 72 -22.23 -9.44 -17.16
N GLY A 73 -22.70 -10.65 -17.47
CA GLY A 73 -22.87 -11.14 -18.84
C GLY A 73 -23.91 -10.37 -19.63
#